data_AF-A0A8J8AH73-F1
#
_entry.id   AF-A0A8J8AH73-F1
#
_cell.length_a   1.000
_cell.length_b   1.000
_cell.length_c   1.000
_cell.angle_alpha   90.00
_cell.angle_beta   90.00
_cell.angle_gamma   90.00
#
_symmetry.space_group_name_H-M   'P 1'
#
loop_
_entity.id
_entity.type
_entity.pdbx_description
1 polymer ?
#
loop_
_entity_poly.entity_id
_entity_poly.type
_entity_poly.pdbx_seq_one_letter_code
_entity_poly.pdbx_strand_id
1 'polypeptide(L)'
;MPAPMGGMGLGPLIGAIGFGMFVVMFIIGLAVAAVFLYIGAKFASIEDASFGKAIIAVVAGGILSLILSMIPVLGWILGSIAYIWIIKTVFNTDWVKAVIAWLISIIAGVVVMVILMAIVGISLLA
;
A
#
# COMPACT_ATOMS: atom_id res chain seq x y z
N MET A 1 22.88 -46.38 -11.81
CA MET A 1 21.55 -46.25 -11.18
C MET A 1 21.14 -44.79 -11.27
N PRO A 2 20.06 -44.43 -12.00
CA PRO A 2 19.58 -43.05 -12.01
C PRO A 2 19.07 -42.66 -10.61
N ALA A 3 19.42 -41.47 -10.14
CA ALA A 3 18.99 -40.95 -8.84
C ALA A 3 17.46 -40.90 -8.78
N PRO A 4 16.84 -41.14 -7.60
CA PRO A 4 15.42 -40.98 -7.44
C PRO A 4 15.10 -39.51 -7.72
N MET A 5 14.33 -39.26 -8.79
CA MET A 5 13.77 -37.94 -9.03
C MET A 5 12.79 -37.66 -7.90
N GLY A 6 13.28 -37.00 -6.85
CA GLY A 6 12.47 -36.55 -5.73
C GLY A 6 11.30 -35.75 -6.29
N GLY A 7 10.09 -36.27 -6.13
CA GLY A 7 8.88 -35.61 -6.60
C GLY A 7 8.86 -34.17 -6.09
N MET A 8 8.56 -33.22 -6.96
CA MET A 8 8.21 -31.86 -6.52
C MET A 8 7.04 -32.01 -5.54
N GLY A 9 7.34 -31.96 -4.24
CA GLY A 9 6.33 -31.99 -3.21
C GLY A 9 5.41 -30.77 -3.35
N LEU A 10 4.24 -30.83 -2.71
CA LEU A 10 3.29 -29.72 -2.71
C LEU A 10 3.86 -28.43 -2.07
N GLY A 11 4.95 -28.52 -1.29
CA GLY A 11 5.59 -27.39 -0.61
C GLY A 11 6.04 -26.26 -1.55
N PRO A 12 6.92 -26.51 -2.54
CA PRO A 12 7.28 -25.52 -3.56
C PRO A 12 6.08 -24.93 -4.33
N LEU A 13 5.07 -25.74 -4.63
CA LEU A 13 3.86 -25.29 -5.33
C LEU A 13 3.02 -24.35 -4.46
N ILE A 14 2.82 -24.68 -3.19
CA ILE A 14 2.12 -23.83 -2.20
C ILE A 14 2.90 -22.52 -1.97
N GLY A 15 4.24 -22.59 -1.90
CA GLY A 15 5.09 -21.40 -1.77
C GLY A 15 4.98 -20.47 -2.97
N ALA A 16 4.98 -21.01 -4.20
CA ALA A 16 4.82 -20.23 -5.42
C ALA A 16 3.42 -19.58 -5.52
N ILE A 17 2.36 -20.32 -5.16
CA ILE A 17 0.99 -19.78 -5.12
C ILE A 17 0.87 -18.66 -4.07
N GLY A 18 1.42 -18.87 -2.87
CA GLY A 18 1.40 -17.87 -1.81
C GLY A 18 2.12 -16.57 -2.19
N PHE A 19 3.31 -16.68 -2.78
CA PHE A 19 4.04 -15.51 -3.27
C PHE A 19 3.32 -14.81 -4.43
N GLY A 20 2.78 -15.56 -5.39
CA GLY A 20 1.99 -15.01 -6.49
C GLY A 20 0.77 -14.22 -5.99
N MET A 21 0.03 -14.78 -5.04
CA MET A 21 -1.11 -14.11 -4.42
C MET A 21 -0.70 -12.83 -3.66
N PHE A 22 0.42 -12.86 -2.93
CA PHE A 22 0.95 -11.68 -2.26
C PHE A 22 1.24 -10.54 -3.24
N VAL A 23 1.92 -10.83 -4.35
CA VAL A 23 2.26 -9.82 -5.37
C VAL A 23 0.99 -9.22 -5.99
N VAL A 24 0.00 -10.05 -6.33
CA VAL A 24 -1.27 -9.56 -6.89
C VAL A 24 -1.99 -8.64 -5.90
N MET A 25 -2.13 -9.06 -4.65
CA MET A 25 -2.78 -8.26 -3.61
C MET A 25 -2.02 -6.96 -3.31
N PHE A 26 -0.69 -6.99 -3.37
CA PHE A 26 0.15 -5.81 -3.21
C PHE A 26 -0.08 -4.79 -4.33
N ILE A 27 -0.12 -5.23 -5.59
CA ILE A 27 -0.38 -4.35 -6.74
C ILE A 27 -1.79 -3.73 -6.66
N ILE A 28 -2.81 -4.53 -6.33
CA ILE A 28 -4.18 -4.03 -6.12
C ILE A 28 -4.19 -3.00 -4.99
N GLY A 29 -3.51 -3.30 -3.87
CA GLY A 29 -3.37 -2.39 -2.74
C GLY A 29 -2.73 -1.05 -3.12
N LEU A 30 -1.68 -1.05 -3.93
CA LEU A 30 -1.05 0.18 -4.44
C LEU A 30 -2.00 1.00 -5.33
N ALA A 31 -2.75 0.34 -6.21
CA ALA A 31 -3.72 1.01 -7.08
C ALA A 31 -4.83 1.68 -6.25
N VAL A 32 -5.36 0.97 -5.26
CA VAL A 32 -6.39 1.46 -4.34
C VAL A 32 -5.84 2.62 -3.48
N ALA A 33 -4.63 2.47 -2.94
CA ALA A 33 -3.98 3.54 -2.17
C ALA A 33 -3.76 4.80 -3.01
N ALA A 34 -3.43 4.69 -4.30
CA ALA A 34 -3.26 5.84 -5.19
C ALA A 34 -4.57 6.62 -5.36
N VAL A 35 -5.71 5.94 -5.44
CA VAL A 35 -7.03 6.58 -5.46
C VAL A 35 -7.28 7.36 -4.18
N PHE A 36 -7.04 6.75 -3.01
CA PHE A 36 -7.27 7.44 -1.73
C PHE A 36 -6.32 8.60 -1.50
N LEU A 37 -5.05 8.46 -1.89
CA LEU A 37 -4.10 9.54 -1.78
C LEU A 37 -4.47 10.71 -2.71
N TYR A 38 -4.95 10.42 -3.92
CA TYR A 38 -5.45 11.45 -4.83
C TYR A 38 -6.64 12.21 -4.23
N ILE A 39 -7.60 11.48 -3.64
CA ILE A 39 -8.75 12.08 -2.94
C ILE A 39 -8.25 12.92 -1.76
N GLY A 40 -7.38 12.37 -0.92
CA GLY A 40 -6.78 13.08 0.22
C GLY A 40 -6.04 14.35 -0.19
N ALA A 41 -5.31 14.32 -1.30
CA ALA A 41 -4.62 15.48 -1.85
C ALA A 41 -5.61 16.58 -2.31
N LYS A 42 -6.74 16.20 -2.91
CA LYS A 42 -7.80 17.14 -3.28
C LYS A 42 -8.45 17.76 -2.05
N PHE A 43 -8.76 16.97 -1.02
CA PHE A 43 -9.32 17.48 0.22
C PHE A 43 -8.33 18.38 0.99
N ALA A 44 -7.03 18.07 0.94
CA ALA A 44 -5.97 18.89 1.51
C ALA A 44 -5.71 20.20 0.72
N SER A 45 -6.49 20.49 -0.34
CA SER A 45 -6.32 21.65 -1.21
C SER A 45 -4.89 21.78 -1.77
N ILE A 46 -4.35 20.65 -2.22
CA ILE A 46 -3.10 20.63 -3.00
C ILE A 46 -3.44 21.05 -4.44
N GLU A 47 -2.94 22.22 -4.84
CA GLU A 47 -3.25 22.88 -6.13
C GLU A 47 -2.92 21.98 -7.33
N ASP A 48 -1.72 21.39 -7.33
CA ASP A 48 -1.25 20.52 -8.41
C ASP A 48 -1.54 19.02 -8.18
N ALA A 49 -2.65 18.69 -7.48
CA ALA A 49 -3.03 17.30 -7.25
C ALA A 49 -3.51 16.61 -8.53
N SER A 50 -2.73 15.64 -9.01
CA SER A 50 -3.06 14.77 -10.16
C SER A 50 -3.00 13.29 -9.78
N PHE A 51 -3.76 12.46 -10.49
CA PHE A 51 -3.78 11.02 -10.25
C PHE A 51 -2.43 10.37 -10.55
N GLY A 52 -1.72 10.84 -11.59
CA GLY A 52 -0.36 10.37 -11.90
C GLY A 52 0.63 10.66 -10.77
N LYS A 53 0.57 11.85 -10.17
CA LYS A 53 1.36 12.17 -8.97
C LYS A 53 1.00 11.29 -7.78
N ALA A 54 -0.28 10.96 -7.60
CA ALA A 54 -0.70 10.05 -6.54
C ALA A 54 -0.12 8.64 -6.73
N ILE A 55 -0.15 8.09 -7.95
CA ILE A 55 0.49 6.80 -8.26
C ILE A 55 1.99 6.84 -7.94
N ILE A 56 2.70 7.86 -8.42
CA ILE A 56 4.14 7.99 -8.18
C ILE A 56 4.42 8.08 -6.67
N ALA A 57 3.65 8.89 -5.94
CA ALA A 57 3.81 9.05 -4.51
C ALA A 57 3.53 7.75 -3.74
N VAL A 58 2.53 6.97 -4.15
CA VAL A 58 2.21 5.69 -3.52
C VAL A 58 3.25 4.63 -3.81
N VAL A 59 3.73 4.53 -5.05
CA VAL A 59 4.77 3.57 -5.43
C VAL A 59 6.09 3.93 -4.75
N ALA A 60 6.57 5.17 -4.89
CA ALA A 60 7.82 5.60 -4.30
C ALA A 60 7.76 5.62 -2.76
N GLY A 61 6.66 6.11 -2.19
CA GLY A 61 6.45 6.15 -0.74
C GLY A 61 6.29 4.76 -0.15
N GLY A 62 5.57 3.87 -0.84
CA GLY A 62 5.41 2.47 -0.44
C GLY A 62 6.74 1.70 -0.45
N ILE A 63 7.52 1.82 -1.53
CA ILE A 63 8.85 1.19 -1.62
C ILE A 63 9.77 1.73 -0.52
N LEU A 64 9.85 3.05 -0.35
CA LEU A 64 10.71 3.66 0.67
C LEU A 64 10.29 3.26 2.08
N SER A 65 8.98 3.24 2.37
CA SER A 65 8.45 2.80 3.65
C SER A 65 8.72 1.32 3.90
N LEU A 66 8.67 0.45 2.88
CA LEU A 66 9.00 -0.96 3.02
C LEU A 66 10.47 -1.17 3.38
N ILE A 67 11.39 -0.46 2.70
CA ILE A 67 12.82 -0.52 3.02
C ILE A 67 13.07 -0.06 4.45
N LEU A 68 12.46 1.05 4.87
CA LEU A 68 12.64 1.58 6.22
C LEU A 68 11.99 0.70 7.30
N SER A 69 10.93 -0.03 6.96
CA SER A 69 10.27 -0.97 7.89
C SER A 69 11.17 -2.13 8.33
N MET A 70 12.27 -2.38 7.62
CA MET A 70 13.28 -3.38 8.02
C MET A 70 14.06 -2.96 9.27
N ILE A 71 14.02 -1.67 9.66
CA ILE A 71 14.64 -1.18 10.89
C ILE A 71 13.73 -1.52 12.08
N PRO A 72 14.18 -2.35 13.04
CA PRO A 72 13.37 -2.71 14.20
C PRO A 72 13.00 -1.48 15.02
N VAL A 73 11.78 -1.46 15.58
CA VAL A 73 11.24 -0.43 16.49
C VAL A 73 11.02 0.95 15.84
N LEU A 74 11.95 1.47 15.04
CA LEU A 74 11.88 2.81 14.44
C LEU A 74 11.35 2.82 13.00
N GLY A 75 11.33 1.67 12.33
CA GLY A 75 11.00 1.58 10.91
C GLY A 75 9.58 2.07 10.57
N TRP A 76 8.62 1.91 11.47
CA TRP A 76 7.25 2.39 11.26
C TRP A 76 7.14 3.93 11.31
N ILE A 77 7.87 4.58 12.23
CA ILE A 77 7.92 6.04 12.34
C ILE A 77 8.67 6.62 11.14
N LEU A 78 9.88 6.09 10.88
CA LEU A 78 10.72 6.55 9.78
C LEU A 78 10.04 6.33 8.43
N GLY A 79 9.39 5.18 8.24
CA GLY A 79 8.62 4.86 7.04
C GLY A 79 7.48 5.86 6.83
N SER A 80 6.74 6.21 7.88
CA SER A 80 5.64 7.19 7.80
C SER A 80 6.15 8.59 7.44
N ILE A 81 7.22 9.05 8.10
CA ILE A 81 7.82 10.37 7.80
C ILE A 81 8.36 10.41 6.38
N ALA A 82 9.04 9.35 5.95
CA ALA A 82 9.57 9.24 4.60
C ALA A 82 8.45 9.21 3.55
N TYR A 83 7.34 8.53 3.84
CA TYR A 83 6.16 8.54 2.97
C TYR A 83 5.58 9.95 2.82
N ILE A 84 5.39 10.67 3.94
CA ILE A 84 4.92 12.06 3.93
C ILE A 84 5.89 12.96 3.16
N TRP A 85 7.19 12.74 3.32
CA TRP A 85 8.21 13.46 2.56
C TRP A 85 8.13 13.19 1.06
N ILE A 86 7.83 11.95 0.63
CA ILE A 86 7.57 11.62 -0.77
C ILE A 86 6.33 12.35 -1.27
N ILE A 87 5.22 12.34 -0.53
CA ILE A 87 4.01 13.09 -0.90
C ILE A 87 4.36 14.57 -1.10
N LYS A 88 5.05 15.17 -0.12
CA LYS A 88 5.50 16.56 -0.19
C LYS A 88 6.31 16.83 -1.47
N THR A 89 7.24 15.95 -1.79
CA THR A 89 8.16 16.12 -2.92
C THR A 89 7.46 15.92 -4.27
N VAL A 90 6.60 14.89 -4.39
CA VAL A 90 5.90 14.56 -5.64
C VAL A 90 4.77 15.54 -5.93
N PHE A 91 4.03 15.97 -4.90
CA PHE A 91 2.97 16.95 -5.05
C PHE A 91 3.46 18.40 -5.02
N ASN A 92 4.74 18.63 -4.72
CA ASN A 92 5.33 19.96 -4.54
C ASN A 92 4.49 20.85 -3.61
N THR A 93 4.30 20.39 -2.37
CA THR A 93 3.39 21.02 -1.41
C THR A 93 4.03 21.26 -0.05
N ASP A 94 3.26 21.83 0.88
CA ASP A 94 3.67 22.07 2.26
C ASP A 94 3.60 20.81 3.10
N TRP A 95 4.41 20.75 4.16
CA TRP A 95 4.39 19.64 5.13
C TRP A 95 3.00 19.39 5.71
N VAL A 96 2.28 20.46 6.08
CA VAL A 96 0.93 20.35 6.66
C VAL A 96 -0.05 19.73 5.66
N LYS A 97 -0.06 20.20 4.41
CA LYS A 97 -0.93 19.65 3.36
C LYS A 97 -0.58 18.19 3.04
N ALA A 98 0.70 17.83 3.02
CA ALA A 98 1.14 16.45 2.83
C ALA A 98 0.70 15.52 3.97
N VAL A 99 0.81 15.97 5.23
CA VAL A 99 0.32 15.23 6.40
C VAL A 99 -1.20 15.07 6.35
N ILE A 100 -1.95 16.12 6.00
CA ILE A 100 -3.41 16.05 5.86
C ILE A 100 -3.79 15.05 4.76
N ALA A 101 -3.17 15.13 3.58
CA ALA A 101 -3.44 14.20 2.49
C ALA A 101 -3.17 12.74 2.89
N TRP A 102 -2.07 12.49 3.60
CA TRP A 102 -1.72 11.17 4.13
C TRP A 102 -2.75 10.69 5.16
N LEU A 103 -3.14 11.52 6.13
CA LEU A 103 -4.16 11.17 7.14
C LEU A 103 -5.52 10.86 6.50
N ILE A 104 -5.96 11.67 5.54
CA ILE A 104 -7.23 11.42 4.83
C ILE A 104 -7.14 10.11 4.04
N SER A 105 -6.00 9.81 3.42
CA SER A 105 -5.81 8.55 2.71
C SER A 105 -5.93 7.33 3.64
N ILE A 106 -5.42 7.43 4.87
CA ILE A 106 -5.57 6.38 5.90
C ILE A 106 -7.03 6.22 6.29
N ILE A 107 -7.72 7.32 6.59
CA ILE A 107 -9.13 7.28 6.97
C ILE A 107 -9.96 6.64 5.86
N ALA A 108 -9.75 7.05 4.61
CA ALA A 108 -10.45 6.49 3.46
C ALA A 108 -10.13 4.98 3.27
N GLY A 109 -8.88 4.58 3.44
CA GLY A 109 -8.47 3.18 3.43
C GLY A 109 -9.14 2.35 4.53
N VAL A 110 -9.22 2.88 5.76
CA VAL A 110 -9.91 2.22 6.88
C VAL A 110 -11.40 2.06 6.60
N VAL A 111 -12.06 3.11 6.09
CA VAL A 111 -13.50 3.05 5.73
C VAL A 111 -13.75 1.96 4.70
N VAL A 112 -12.92 1.86 3.65
CA VAL A 112 -13.08 0.83 2.63
C VAL A 112 -12.80 -0.56 3.17
N MET A 113 -11.79 -0.74 4.03
CA MET A 113 -11.56 -2.02 4.70
C MET A 113 -12.76 -2.45 5.56
N VAL A 114 -13.36 -1.53 6.32
CA VAL A 114 -14.56 -1.81 7.11
C VAL A 114 -15.74 -2.23 6.23
N ILE A 115 -15.97 -1.52 5.12
CA ILE A 115 -17.03 -1.86 4.15
C ILE A 115 -16.79 -3.25 3.55
N LEU A 116 -15.56 -3.54 3.13
CA LEU A 116 -15.20 -4.85 2.58
C LEU A 116 -15.41 -5.97 3.60
N MET A 117 -14.97 -5.78 4.85
CA MET A 117 -15.21 -6.74 5.92
C MET A 117 -16.70 -6.94 6.21
N ALA A 118 -17.50 -5.88 6.17
CA ALA A 118 -18.94 -5.98 6.35
C ALA A 118 -19.59 -6.78 5.20
N ILE A 119 -19.24 -6.51 3.94
CA ILE A 119 -19.77 -7.24 2.78
C ILE A 119 -19.38 -8.71 2.85
N VAL A 120 -18.10 -9.00 3.11
CA VAL A 120 -17.60 -10.39 3.21
C VAL A 120 -18.23 -11.10 4.41
N GLY A 121 -18.30 -10.44 5.57
CA GLY A 121 -18.93 -10.97 6.77
C GLY A 121 -20.42 -11.29 6.57
N ILE A 122 -21.16 -10.42 5.88
CA ILE A 122 -22.56 -10.67 5.50
C ILE A 122 -22.66 -11.84 4.51
N SER A 123 -21.75 -11.94 3.54
CA SER A 123 -21.76 -13.04 2.55
C SER A 123 -21.42 -14.42 3.13
N LEU A 124 -20.73 -14.48 4.27
CA LEU A 124 -20.49 -15.72 5.01
C LEU A 124 -21.67 -16.13 5.90
N LEU A 125 -22.62 -15.23 6.12
CA LEU A 125 -23.83 -15.45 6.92
C LEU A 125 -25.08 -15.73 6.05
N ALA A 126 -24.99 -15.57 4.73
CA ALA A 126 -26.04 -15.83 3.74
C ALA A 126 -25.86 -17.20 3.07
#